data_AF-A0A969WKV3-F1
#
_entry.id   AF-A0A969WKV3-F1
#
_cell.length_a   1.000
_cell.length_b   1.000
_cell.length_c   1.000
_cell.angle_alpha   90.00
_cell.angle_beta   90.00
_cell.angle_gamma   90.00
#
_symmetry.space_group_name_H-M   'P 1'
#
loop_
_entity.id
_entity.type
_entity.pdbx_description
1 polymer ?
#
loop_
_entity_poly.entity_id
_entity_poly.type
_entity_poly.pdbx_seq_one_letter_code
_entity_poly.pdbx_strand_id
1 'polypeptide(L)'
;MSSLEGLDCEQLNKLDKETLIELVLNALSRISDLEKQIAVQAETIQKLRDELAKNSKNSSKPPSYEKRQVFDVPPVQIEVTEHQAEIKQCPGCGQQVKGTFPSHITQPTQYGPRLKAQACYLNNYHFIPLSRTEELLTDFYGQSPSESVIIAANNQLVAQIHPALESIIEPIYYPHL
;
A
#
# COMPACT_ATOMS: atom_id res chain seq x y z
N MET A 1 -28.00 -0.03 55.62
CA MET A 1 -27.45 1.28 56.04
C MET A 1 -28.43 2.34 55.60
N SER A 2 -29.39 2.59 56.47
CA SER A 2 -30.54 3.48 56.30
C SER A 2 -30.11 4.95 56.24
N SER A 3 -30.76 5.68 55.36
CA SER A 3 -30.64 7.13 55.15
C SER A 3 -30.74 7.92 56.46
N LEU A 4 -29.63 8.54 56.86
CA LEU A 4 -29.61 9.64 57.83
C LEU A 4 -29.77 10.96 57.06
N GLU A 5 -30.93 11.15 56.43
CA GLU A 5 -31.39 12.49 56.05
C GLU A 5 -32.26 13.02 57.19
N GLY A 6 -31.73 14.04 57.88
CA GLY A 6 -32.50 14.94 58.76
C GLY A 6 -32.84 14.39 60.15
N LEU A 7 -31.84 14.16 61.00
CA LEU A 7 -32.06 14.18 62.45
C LEU A 7 -32.16 15.65 62.90
N ASP A 8 -33.29 16.05 63.47
CA ASP A 8 -33.44 17.38 64.07
C ASP A 8 -32.94 17.42 65.53
N CYS A 9 -32.77 18.61 66.08
CA CYS A 9 -32.25 18.80 67.44
C CYS A 9 -33.15 18.17 68.52
N GLU A 10 -34.46 18.06 68.27
CA GLU A 10 -35.41 17.43 69.20
C GLU A 10 -35.25 15.92 69.24
N GLN A 11 -34.99 15.28 68.10
CA GLN A 11 -34.72 13.85 67.99
C GLN A 11 -33.37 13.50 68.63
N LEU A 12 -32.35 14.34 68.46
CA LEU A 12 -31.04 14.15 69.08
C LEU A 12 -31.09 14.25 70.61
N ASN A 13 -31.87 15.18 71.17
CA ASN A 13 -32.02 15.35 72.61
C ASN A 13 -32.74 14.19 73.32
N LYS A 14 -33.44 13.33 72.58
CA LYS A 14 -34.12 12.12 73.11
C LYS A 14 -33.23 10.89 73.14
N LEU A 15 -32.06 10.95 72.50
CA LEU A 15 -31.10 9.86 72.51
C LEU A 15 -30.32 9.85 73.82
N ASP A 16 -29.91 8.67 74.24
CA ASP A 16 -28.98 8.53 75.35
C ASP A 16 -27.59 9.03 74.95
N LYS A 17 -26.78 9.32 75.97
CA LYS A 17 -25.47 9.93 75.81
C LYS A 17 -24.51 9.04 75.00
N GLU A 18 -24.61 7.72 75.10
CA GLU A 18 -23.71 6.80 74.41
C GLU A 18 -24.00 6.80 72.91
N THR A 19 -25.27 6.73 72.52
CA THR A 19 -25.70 6.82 71.12
C THR A 19 -25.33 8.18 70.49
N LEU A 20 -25.45 9.28 71.23
CA LEU A 20 -25.02 10.61 70.76
C LEU A 20 -23.51 10.68 70.51
N ILE A 21 -22.70 10.12 71.41
CA ILE A 21 -21.24 10.07 71.26
C ILE A 21 -20.87 9.24 70.02
N GLU A 22 -21.49 8.08 69.82
CA GLU A 22 -21.23 7.23 68.67
C GLU A 22 -21.59 7.94 67.35
N LEU A 23 -22.73 8.65 67.30
CA LEU A 23 -23.14 9.40 66.11
C LEU A 23 -22.18 10.55 65.79
N VAL A 24 -21.70 11.28 66.80
CA VAL A 24 -20.71 12.35 66.62
C VAL A 24 -19.36 11.79 66.14
N LEU A 25 -18.89 10.68 66.72
CA LEU A 25 -17.64 10.04 66.28
C LEU A 25 -17.73 9.55 64.83
N ASN A 26 -18.87 8.95 64.44
CA ASN A 26 -19.12 8.53 63.07
C ASN A 26 -19.18 9.72 62.10
N ALA A 27 -19.83 10.83 62.49
CA ALA A 27 -19.87 12.04 61.70
C ALA A 27 -18.47 12.65 61.50
N LEU A 28 -17.68 12.75 62.58
CA LEU A 28 -16.30 13.24 62.53
C LEU A 28 -15.40 12.35 61.66
N SER A 29 -15.54 11.03 61.74
CA SER A 29 -14.82 10.10 60.85
C SER A 29 -15.17 10.34 59.39
N ARG A 30 -16.47 10.48 59.08
CA ARG A 30 -16.94 10.72 57.71
C ARG A 30 -16.48 12.06 57.16
N ILE A 31 -16.42 13.10 58.01
CA ILE A 31 -15.88 14.42 57.62
C ILE A 31 -14.41 14.28 57.22
N SER A 32 -13.58 13.62 58.04
CA SER A 32 -12.17 13.36 57.73
C SER A 32 -12.01 12.58 56.41
N ASP A 33 -12.85 11.59 56.16
CA ASP A 33 -12.77 10.79 54.93
C ASP A 33 -13.18 11.60 53.69
N LEU A 34 -14.19 12.47 53.81
CA LEU A 34 -14.58 13.39 52.75
C LEU A 34 -13.48 14.41 52.45
N GLU A 35 -12.81 14.95 53.48
CA GLU A 35 -11.67 15.86 53.31
C GLU A 35 -10.52 15.19 52.55
N LYS A 36 -10.22 13.91 52.84
CA LYS A 36 -9.24 13.12 52.07
C LYS A 36 -9.67 12.93 50.62
N GLN A 37 -10.94 12.63 50.37
CA GLN A 37 -11.45 12.48 49.00
C GLN A 37 -11.34 13.78 48.20
N ILE A 38 -11.65 14.93 48.81
CA ILE A 38 -11.51 16.25 48.18
C ILE A 38 -10.06 16.50 47.77
N ALA A 39 -9.09 16.16 48.64
CA ALA A 39 -7.67 16.31 48.34
C ALA A 39 -7.22 15.47 47.12
N VAL A 40 -7.63 14.19 47.08
CA VAL A 40 -7.29 13.28 45.96
C VAL A 40 -7.95 13.73 44.65
N GLN A 41 -9.20 14.20 44.72
CA GLN A 41 -9.89 14.73 43.55
C GLN A 41 -9.21 16.00 43.02
N ALA A 42 -8.75 16.90 43.89
CA ALA A 42 -8.02 18.09 43.48
C ALA A 42 -6.72 17.76 42.73
N GLU A 43 -5.95 16.77 43.19
CA GLU A 43 -4.75 16.29 42.50
C GLU A 43 -5.07 15.68 41.13
N THR A 44 -6.13 14.86 41.06
CA THR A 44 -6.58 14.26 39.80
C THR A 44 -7.02 15.32 38.78
N ILE A 45 -7.78 16.32 39.24
CA ILE A 45 -8.20 17.45 38.40
C ILE A 45 -6.99 18.20 37.87
N GLN A 46 -5.98 18.44 38.71
CA GLN A 46 -4.76 19.13 38.27
C GLN A 46 -4.00 18.31 37.22
N LYS A 47 -3.84 17.00 37.43
CA LYS A 47 -3.17 16.11 36.48
C LYS A 47 -3.89 16.07 35.13
N LEU A 48 -5.21 15.95 35.13
CA LEU A 48 -5.99 15.95 33.88
C LEU A 48 -5.88 17.28 33.14
N ARG A 49 -5.82 18.41 33.86
CA ARG A 49 -5.56 19.72 33.26
C ARG A 49 -4.17 19.77 32.61
N ASP A 50 -3.15 19.23 33.26
CA ASP A 50 -1.78 19.19 32.72
C ASP A 50 -1.67 18.28 31.48
N GLU A 51 -2.44 17.19 31.43
CA GLU A 51 -2.54 16.32 30.26
C GLU A 51 -3.28 17.00 29.10
N LEU A 52 -4.43 17.62 29.36
CA LEU A 52 -5.18 18.39 28.35
C LEU A 52 -4.44 19.63 27.86
N ALA A 53 -3.53 20.18 28.68
CA ALA A 53 -2.66 21.25 28.24
C ALA A 53 -1.72 20.78 27.12
N LYS A 54 -1.45 19.49 26.91
CA LYS A 54 -0.58 18.98 25.84
C LYS A 54 -1.38 18.72 24.56
N ASN A 55 -1.75 19.77 23.85
CA ASN A 55 -2.44 19.67 22.56
C ASN A 55 -1.54 20.04 21.38
N SER A 56 -1.94 19.58 20.18
CA SER A 56 -1.27 19.87 18.91
C SER A 56 -1.08 21.37 18.64
N LYS A 57 -1.84 22.23 19.32
CA LYS A 57 -1.78 23.70 19.21
C LYS A 57 -0.75 24.38 20.13
N ASN A 58 -0.16 23.69 21.12
CA ASN A 58 0.86 24.28 22.00
C ASN A 58 2.14 23.46 22.14
N SER A 59 2.21 22.27 21.52
CA SER A 59 3.44 21.51 21.41
C SER A 59 4.43 22.32 20.57
N SER A 60 5.56 22.72 21.15
CA SER A 60 6.68 23.33 20.44
C SER A 60 7.35 22.38 19.43
N LYS A 61 6.85 21.15 19.27
CA LYS A 61 7.17 20.30 18.11
C LYS A 61 6.33 20.79 16.93
N PRO A 62 6.95 21.25 15.83
CA PRO A 62 6.22 21.78 14.69
C PRO A 62 5.19 20.74 14.21
N PRO A 63 3.90 21.09 14.08
CA PRO A 63 2.93 20.20 13.50
C PRO A 63 3.22 20.08 12.00
N SER A 64 3.16 18.85 11.48
CA SER A 64 2.91 18.48 10.08
C SER A 64 3.82 19.07 8.99
N TYR A 65 4.49 18.19 8.25
CA TYR A 65 5.14 18.53 6.99
C TYR A 65 4.10 18.71 5.88
N GLU A 66 4.36 19.64 4.95
CA GLU A 66 3.60 19.75 3.70
C GLU A 66 4.28 18.87 2.63
N LYS A 67 3.52 17.98 1.99
CA LYS A 67 4.03 17.10 0.92
C LYS A 67 3.57 17.63 -0.44
N ARG A 68 4.51 17.70 -1.38
CA ARG A 68 4.24 17.86 -2.82
C ARG A 68 4.96 16.75 -3.57
N GLN A 69 4.33 16.20 -4.60
CA GLN A 69 4.89 15.13 -5.42
C GLN A 69 4.95 15.59 -6.86
N VAL A 70 6.07 15.28 -7.52
CA VAL A 70 6.20 15.39 -8.97
C VAL A 70 6.28 13.96 -9.49
N PHE A 71 5.36 13.62 -10.40
CA PHE A 71 5.40 12.38 -11.15
C PHE A 71 5.92 12.70 -12.54
N ASP A 72 7.10 12.20 -12.85
CA ASP A 72 7.76 12.42 -14.13
C ASP A 72 8.14 11.08 -14.74
N VAL A 73 8.29 11.06 -16.07
CA VAL A 73 8.76 9.89 -16.80
C VAL A 73 10.29 9.88 -16.71
N PRO A 74 10.92 8.81 -16.19
CA PRO A 74 12.37 8.73 -16.17
C PRO A 74 12.93 8.72 -17.61
N PRO A 75 14.21 9.04 -17.81
CA PRO A 75 14.83 8.97 -19.13
C PRO A 75 14.57 7.62 -19.81
N VAL A 76 13.96 7.66 -20.98
CA VAL A 76 13.58 6.45 -21.73
C VAL A 76 14.80 5.91 -22.47
N GLN A 77 15.19 4.67 -22.18
CA GLN A 77 16.38 4.03 -22.76
C GLN A 77 16.08 2.60 -23.20
N ILE A 78 16.64 2.21 -24.35
CA ILE A 78 16.63 0.81 -24.82
C ILE A 78 17.84 0.09 -24.26
N GLU A 79 17.59 -1.07 -23.68
CA GLU A 79 18.63 -2.01 -23.26
C GLU A 79 18.88 -3.01 -24.39
N VAL A 80 20.15 -3.16 -24.78
CA VAL A 80 20.60 -4.11 -25.81
C VAL A 80 21.51 -5.14 -25.16
N THR A 81 21.08 -6.40 -25.19
CA THR A 81 21.90 -7.54 -24.78
C THR A 81 22.47 -8.23 -26.00
N GLU A 82 23.78 -8.15 -26.18
CA GLU A 82 24.47 -8.90 -27.22
C GLU A 82 24.74 -10.34 -26.76
N HIS A 83 24.24 -11.31 -27.52
CA HIS A 83 24.60 -12.70 -27.34
C HIS A 83 25.72 -13.05 -28.32
N GLN A 84 26.78 -13.71 -27.83
CA GLN A 84 27.90 -14.14 -28.65
C GLN A 84 27.99 -15.68 -28.66
N ALA A 85 28.26 -16.24 -29.83
CA ALA A 85 28.54 -17.66 -30.01
C ALA A 85 29.91 -17.82 -30.67
N GLU A 86 30.84 -18.48 -29.99
CA GLU A 86 32.17 -18.76 -30.53
C GLU A 86 32.07 -19.70 -31.74
N ILE A 87 32.89 -19.45 -32.76
CA ILE A 87 33.07 -20.33 -33.91
C ILE A 87 34.52 -20.81 -33.89
N LYS A 88 34.74 -22.13 -33.84
CA LYS A 88 36.07 -22.74 -33.83
C LYS A 88 36.21 -23.73 -34.97
N GLN A 89 37.40 -23.82 -35.53
CA GLN A 89 37.73 -24.87 -36.47
C GLN A 89 38.28 -26.09 -35.71
N CYS A 90 37.73 -27.27 -35.97
CA CYS A 90 38.23 -28.51 -35.40
C CYS A 90 39.63 -28.79 -35.99
N PRO A 91 40.68 -28.93 -35.15
CA PRO A 91 42.04 -29.16 -35.65
C PRO A 91 42.22 -30.54 -36.29
N GLY A 92 41.32 -31.50 -36.01
CA GLY A 92 41.38 -32.84 -36.59
C GLY A 92 40.71 -32.94 -37.97
N CYS A 93 39.42 -32.57 -38.06
CA CYS A 93 38.65 -32.73 -39.30
C CYS A 93 38.49 -31.45 -40.14
N GLY A 94 38.94 -30.30 -39.63
CA GLY A 94 38.84 -29.02 -40.34
C GLY A 94 37.44 -28.39 -40.39
N GLN A 95 36.40 -29.05 -39.88
CA GLN A 95 35.03 -28.51 -39.83
C GLN A 95 34.92 -27.35 -38.82
N GLN A 96 34.03 -26.40 -39.13
CA GLN A 96 33.66 -25.35 -38.19
C GLN A 96 32.58 -25.84 -37.23
N VAL A 97 32.81 -25.61 -35.94
CA VAL A 97 31.84 -25.83 -34.85
C VAL A 97 31.45 -24.46 -34.31
N LYS A 98 30.14 -24.20 -34.23
CA LYS A 98 29.57 -22.97 -33.70
C LYS A 98 28.87 -23.26 -32.38
N GLY A 99 29.10 -22.41 -31.37
CA GLY A 99 28.35 -22.43 -30.12
C GLY A 99 26.86 -22.20 -30.33
N THR A 100 26.02 -22.70 -29.42
CA THR A 100 24.57 -22.53 -29.52
C THR A 100 24.13 -21.23 -28.83
N PHE A 101 23.18 -20.54 -29.44
CA PHE A 101 22.48 -19.44 -28.77
C PHE A 101 21.39 -19.98 -27.83
N PRO A 102 20.95 -19.19 -26.82
CA PRO A 102 19.75 -19.51 -26.06
C PRO A 102 18.55 -19.72 -27.00
N SER A 103 17.63 -20.62 -26.65
CA SER A 103 16.52 -21.04 -27.52
C SER A 103 15.59 -19.92 -27.98
N HIS A 104 15.49 -18.84 -27.21
CA HIS A 104 14.66 -17.67 -27.52
C HIS A 104 15.35 -16.63 -28.40
N ILE A 105 16.65 -16.81 -28.68
CA ILE A 105 17.44 -15.94 -29.57
C ILE A 105 17.54 -16.66 -30.92
N THR A 106 16.62 -16.33 -31.81
CA THR A 106 16.46 -17.04 -33.10
C THR A 106 16.88 -16.19 -34.29
N GLN A 107 17.01 -14.88 -34.12
CA GLN A 107 17.38 -13.94 -35.18
C GLN A 107 18.64 -13.16 -34.81
N PRO A 108 19.44 -12.71 -35.80
CA PRO A 108 20.60 -11.84 -35.56
C PRO A 108 20.23 -10.54 -34.84
N THR A 109 19.02 -10.03 -35.06
CA THR A 109 18.44 -8.89 -34.34
C THR A 109 16.98 -9.17 -34.09
N GLN A 110 16.53 -9.00 -32.85
CA GLN A 110 15.13 -9.18 -32.47
C GLN A 110 14.76 -8.25 -31.33
N TYR A 111 13.54 -7.73 -31.38
CA TYR A 111 13.00 -6.92 -30.29
C TYR A 111 12.53 -7.78 -29.12
N GLY A 112 12.77 -7.28 -27.90
CA GLY A 112 12.37 -7.93 -26.66
C GLY A 112 10.87 -7.88 -26.37
N PRO A 113 10.40 -8.63 -25.37
CA PRO A 113 8.97 -8.77 -25.06
C PRO A 113 8.30 -7.45 -24.66
N ARG A 114 9.01 -6.54 -23.95
CA ARG A 114 8.45 -5.25 -23.52
C ARG A 114 8.14 -4.34 -24.70
N LEU A 115 9.04 -4.23 -25.67
CA LEU A 115 8.81 -3.39 -26.85
C LEU A 115 7.69 -3.97 -27.72
N LYS A 116 7.67 -5.29 -27.92
CA LYS A 116 6.58 -5.99 -28.61
C LYS A 116 5.22 -5.76 -27.94
N ALA A 117 5.14 -5.88 -26.62
CA ALA A 117 3.89 -5.64 -25.88
C ALA A 117 3.36 -4.21 -26.07
N GLN A 118 4.25 -3.21 -26.05
CA GLN A 118 3.88 -1.82 -26.30
C GLN A 118 3.41 -1.60 -27.74
N ALA A 119 4.09 -2.19 -28.73
CA ALA A 119 3.64 -2.15 -30.12
C ALA A 119 2.23 -2.73 -30.26
N CYS A 120 1.97 -3.90 -29.66
CA CYS A 120 0.63 -4.52 -29.66
C CYS A 120 -0.41 -3.64 -28.96
N TYR A 121 -0.06 -3.01 -27.84
CA TYR A 121 -0.96 -2.16 -27.08
C TYR A 121 -1.34 -0.90 -27.86
N LEU A 122 -0.37 -0.19 -28.41
CA LEU A 122 -0.59 1.01 -29.23
C LEU A 122 -1.41 0.68 -30.48
N ASN A 123 -1.10 -0.44 -31.15
CA ASN A 123 -1.78 -0.80 -32.38
C ASN A 123 -3.20 -1.34 -32.15
N ASN A 124 -3.43 -2.23 -31.18
CA ASN A 124 -4.74 -2.89 -31.01
C ASN A 124 -5.66 -2.16 -30.02
N TYR A 125 -5.12 -1.63 -28.91
CA TYR A 125 -5.95 -0.98 -27.89
C TYR A 125 -6.20 0.49 -28.22
N HIS A 126 -5.16 1.20 -28.68
CA HIS A 126 -5.27 2.60 -29.08
C HIS A 126 -5.58 2.79 -30.58
N PHE A 127 -5.69 1.71 -31.35
CA PHE A 127 -5.99 1.72 -32.78
C PHE A 127 -5.05 2.62 -33.60
N ILE A 128 -3.79 2.73 -33.16
CA ILE A 128 -2.79 3.51 -33.87
C ILE A 128 -2.36 2.72 -35.12
N PRO A 129 -2.42 3.31 -36.33
CA PRO A 129 -1.95 2.66 -37.55
C PRO A 129 -0.51 2.16 -37.42
N LEU A 130 -0.15 1.14 -38.19
CA LEU A 130 1.18 0.49 -38.10
C LEU A 130 2.32 1.50 -38.29
N SER A 131 2.27 2.29 -39.36
CA SER A 131 3.23 3.37 -39.64
C SER A 131 3.36 4.39 -38.50
N ARG A 132 2.23 4.78 -37.89
CA ARG A 132 2.23 5.69 -36.74
C ARG A 132 2.73 5.04 -35.46
N THR A 133 2.56 3.72 -35.32
CA THR A 133 3.12 2.96 -34.20
C THR A 133 4.64 2.87 -34.33
N GLU A 134 5.16 2.62 -35.53
CA GLU A 134 6.59 2.67 -35.82
C GLU A 134 7.19 4.05 -35.50
N GLU A 135 6.53 5.12 -35.94
CA GLU A 135 6.96 6.51 -35.66
C GLU A 135 7.02 6.78 -34.15
N LEU A 136 5.98 6.43 -33.39
CA LEU A 136 5.98 6.62 -31.94
C LEU A 136 7.07 5.83 -31.22
N LEU A 137 7.32 4.58 -31.66
CA LEU A 137 8.39 3.77 -31.09
C LEU A 137 9.77 4.35 -31.44
N THR A 138 9.90 4.97 -32.61
CA THR A 138 11.11 5.70 -33.01
C THR A 138 11.30 6.94 -32.15
N ASP A 139 10.25 7.73 -31.93
CA ASP A 139 10.32 8.96 -31.14
C ASP A 139 10.66 8.69 -29.67
N PHE A 140 10.08 7.63 -29.08
CA PHE A 140 10.29 7.32 -27.67
C PHE A 140 11.57 6.53 -27.40
N TYR A 141 11.95 5.63 -28.30
CA TYR A 141 13.01 4.65 -28.05
C TYR A 141 14.19 4.75 -29.01
N GLY A 142 14.10 5.59 -30.05
CA GLY A 142 15.07 5.65 -31.13
C GLY A 142 15.11 4.36 -31.97
N GLN A 143 14.06 3.53 -31.92
CA GLN A 143 13.98 2.25 -32.62
C GLN A 143 12.79 2.24 -33.58
N SER A 144 13.04 1.84 -34.83
CA SER A 144 12.03 1.78 -35.90
C SER A 144 11.71 0.33 -36.24
N PRO A 145 10.87 -0.38 -35.45
CA PRO A 145 10.39 -1.70 -35.83
C PRO A 145 9.48 -1.58 -37.05
N SER A 146 9.78 -2.36 -38.09
CA SER A 146 8.95 -2.40 -39.29
C SER A 146 7.53 -2.86 -38.96
N GLU A 147 6.57 -2.49 -39.80
CA GLU A 147 5.17 -2.93 -39.67
C GLU A 147 5.04 -4.45 -39.55
N SER A 148 5.87 -5.21 -40.27
CA SER A 148 5.91 -6.68 -40.19
C SER A 148 6.30 -7.20 -38.80
N VAL A 149 7.18 -6.51 -38.07
CA VAL A 149 7.53 -6.84 -36.68
C VAL A 149 6.32 -6.62 -35.77
N ILE A 150 5.58 -5.53 -35.98
CA ILE A 150 4.39 -5.20 -35.19
C ILE A 150 3.29 -6.25 -35.45
N ILE A 151 3.04 -6.60 -36.72
CA ILE A 151 2.10 -7.66 -37.09
C ILE A 151 2.52 -9.01 -36.50
N ALA A 152 3.80 -9.36 -36.56
CA ALA A 152 4.31 -10.59 -35.98
C ALA A 152 4.13 -10.62 -34.45
N ALA A 153 4.33 -9.49 -33.77
CA ALA A 153 4.08 -9.35 -32.34
C ALA A 153 2.59 -9.51 -32.00
N ASN A 154 1.68 -8.94 -32.81
CA ASN A 154 0.23 -9.13 -32.66
C ASN A 154 -0.15 -10.60 -32.80
N ASN A 155 0.34 -11.29 -33.84
CA ASN A 155 0.06 -12.70 -34.07
C ASN A 155 0.59 -13.57 -32.92
N GLN A 156 1.78 -13.25 -32.41
CA GLN A 156 2.35 -13.93 -31.24
C GLN A 156 1.47 -13.71 -30.00
N LEU A 157 0.99 -12.49 -29.76
CA LEU A 157 0.08 -12.19 -28.66
C LEU A 157 -1.21 -12.99 -28.76
N VAL A 158 -1.84 -13.03 -29.95
CA VAL A 158 -3.06 -13.82 -30.20
C VAL A 158 -2.82 -15.28 -29.85
N ALA A 159 -1.74 -15.89 -30.37
CA ALA A 159 -1.41 -17.29 -30.08
C ALA A 159 -1.21 -17.56 -28.58
N GLN A 160 -0.66 -16.61 -27.83
CA GLN A 160 -0.43 -16.75 -26.39
C GLN A 160 -1.71 -16.59 -25.55
N ILE A 161 -2.62 -15.69 -25.93
CA ILE A 161 -3.85 -15.44 -25.18
C ILE A 161 -4.96 -16.42 -25.54
N HIS A 162 -4.90 -17.05 -26.73
CA HIS A 162 -5.95 -17.93 -27.24
C HIS A 162 -6.36 -19.04 -26.27
N PRO A 163 -5.44 -19.81 -25.64
CA PRO A 163 -5.83 -20.87 -24.71
C PRO A 163 -6.58 -20.34 -23.48
N ALA A 164 -6.19 -19.17 -22.98
CA ALA A 164 -6.87 -18.53 -21.86
C ALA A 164 -8.26 -18.02 -22.28
N LEU A 165 -8.38 -17.46 -23.49
CA LEU A 165 -9.66 -17.04 -24.04
C LEU A 165 -10.60 -18.24 -24.22
N GLU A 166 -10.13 -19.35 -24.78
CA GLU A 166 -10.93 -20.58 -24.92
C GLU A 166 -11.45 -21.07 -23.56
N SER A 167 -10.57 -21.14 -22.55
CA SER A 167 -10.97 -21.53 -21.19
C SER A 167 -12.00 -20.61 -20.54
N ILE A 168 -12.06 -19.33 -20.93
CA ILE A 168 -13.02 -18.35 -20.41
C ILE A 168 -14.32 -18.40 -21.22
N ILE A 169 -14.23 -18.55 -22.54
CA ILE A 169 -15.35 -18.49 -23.48
C ILE A 169 -16.16 -19.78 -23.47
N GLU A 170 -15.53 -20.96 -23.44
CA GLU A 170 -16.22 -22.26 -23.48
C GLU A 170 -17.33 -22.37 -22.42
N PRO A 171 -17.10 -22.06 -21.12
CA PRO A 171 -18.15 -22.12 -20.11
C PRO A 171 -19.27 -21.09 -20.30
N ILE A 172 -18.98 -19.95 -20.94
CA ILE A 172 -19.96 -18.88 -21.18
C ILE A 172 -20.92 -19.28 -22.30
N TYR A 173 -20.41 -19.90 -23.36
CA TYR A 173 -21.21 -20.27 -24.54
C TYR A 173 -21.77 -21.70 -24.46
N TYR A 174 -21.15 -22.60 -23.69
CA TYR A 174 -21.56 -23.99 -23.52
C TYR A 174 -21.64 -24.40 -22.03
N PRO A 175 -22.54 -23.79 -21.23
CA PRO A 175 -22.58 -23.98 -19.76
C PRO A 175 -23.07 -25.37 -19.29
N HIS A 176 -23.42 -26.28 -20.19
CA HIS A 176 -24.08 -27.56 -19.87
C HIS A 176 -23.43 -28.79 -20.56
N LEU A 177 -22.22 -28.62 -21.09
CA LEU A 177 -21.34 -29.74 -21.46
C LEU A 177 -20.38 -30.05 -20.30
#